data_AF-W9XBY6-F1
#
_entry.id   AF-W9XBY6-F1
#
_cell.length_a   1.000
_cell.length_b   1.000
_cell.length_c   1.000
_cell.angle_alpha   90.00
_cell.angle_beta   90.00
_cell.angle_gamma   90.00
#
_symmetry.space_group_name_H-M   'P 1'
#
loop_
_entity.id
_entity.type
_entity.pdbx_description
1 polymer ?
#
loop_
_entity_poly.entity_id
_entity_poly.type
_entity_poly.pdbx_seq_one_letter_code
_entity_poly.pdbx_strand_id
1 'polypeptide(L)'
;MDNFMGQLLSQKDSLRGSTTGTFIAPFNQGVRTSFSAVHDHAEVAVKVVRERERHFFATYQLVSALPITIAECVASIGGVLGKRFEIKRVPFEQAADMFVKITYGVDQGDEMN
;
A
#
# COMPACT_ATOMS: atom_id res chain seq x y z
N MET A 1 7.88 0.74 4.59
CA MET A 1 7.16 -0.08 3.61
C MET A 1 5.71 -0.01 4.01
N ASP A 2 4.87 0.48 3.11
CA ASP A 2 3.55 0.93 3.52
C ASP A 2 2.59 -0.25 3.69
N ASN A 3 2.00 -0.38 4.88
CA ASN A 3 1.13 -1.50 5.24
C ASN A 3 -0.31 -1.36 4.69
N PHE A 4 -0.50 -0.65 3.57
CA PHE A 4 -1.83 -0.35 3.00
C PHE A 4 -2.62 -1.62 2.69
N MET A 5 -1.95 -2.60 2.08
CA MET A 5 -2.54 -3.90 1.78
C MET A 5 -2.84 -4.67 3.06
N GLY A 6 -2.00 -4.56 4.09
CA GLY A 6 -2.22 -5.22 5.37
C GLY A 6 -3.49 -4.73 6.07
N GLN A 7 -3.89 -3.46 5.91
CA GLN A 7 -5.17 -2.97 6.43
C GLN A 7 -6.37 -3.68 5.79
N LEU A 8 -6.33 -3.93 4.48
CA LEU A 8 -7.41 -4.60 3.76
C LEU A 8 -7.42 -6.11 4.08
N LEU A 9 -6.23 -6.71 4.13
CA LEU A 9 -6.05 -8.13 4.40
C LEU A 9 -6.38 -8.50 5.84
N SER A 10 -6.09 -7.64 6.82
CA SER A 10 -6.45 -7.90 8.23
C SER A 10 -7.97 -8.01 8.42
N GLN A 11 -8.75 -7.31 7.60
CA GLN A 11 -10.22 -7.34 7.61
C GLN A 11 -10.84 -8.53 6.85
N LYS A 12 -10.00 -9.40 6.26
CA LYS A 12 -10.45 -10.62 5.58
C LYS A 12 -11.21 -11.54 6.55
N ASP A 13 -10.63 -11.78 7.71
CA ASP A 13 -11.15 -12.77 8.68
C ASP A 13 -11.97 -12.15 9.81
N SER A 14 -11.78 -10.86 10.11
CA SER A 14 -12.38 -10.19 11.27
C SER A 14 -13.92 -10.13 11.25
N LEU A 15 -14.55 -10.42 10.12
CA LEU A 15 -16.01 -10.37 9.99
C LEU A 15 -16.48 -11.47 9.03
N ARG A 16 -16.49 -12.73 9.47
CA ARG A 16 -17.26 -13.82 8.85
C ARG A 16 -18.76 -13.46 8.93
N GLY A 17 -19.23 -12.61 8.00
CA GLY A 17 -20.61 -12.13 7.94
C GLY A 17 -20.77 -10.69 7.44
N SER A 18 -19.77 -9.82 7.59
CA SER A 18 -19.84 -8.45 7.04
C SER A 18 -19.30 -8.40 5.61
N THR A 19 -20.14 -7.97 4.67
CA THR A 19 -19.76 -7.68 3.28
C THR A 19 -19.05 -6.34 3.12
N THR A 20 -18.93 -5.56 4.21
CA THR A 20 -18.43 -4.18 4.17
C THR A 20 -17.27 -3.98 5.12
N GLY A 21 -16.22 -3.30 4.67
CA GLY A 21 -15.04 -2.92 5.45
C GLY A 21 -14.70 -1.44 5.30
N THR A 22 -13.67 -0.97 5.98
CA THR A 22 -13.19 0.42 5.87
C THR A 22 -11.71 0.45 5.53
N PHE A 23 -11.35 1.24 4.52
CA PHE A 23 -9.98 1.59 4.21
C PHE A 23 -9.71 3.02 4.72
N ILE A 24 -8.70 3.19 5.56
CA ILE A 24 -8.30 4.52 6.05
C ILE A 24 -7.20 5.02 5.11
N ALA A 25 -7.49 6.08 4.37
CA ALA A 25 -6.57 6.65 3.40
C ALA A 25 -5.83 7.85 4.02
N PRO A 26 -4.51 7.74 4.32
CA PRO A 26 -3.70 8.86 4.80
C PRO A 26 -3.30 9.84 3.69
N PHE A 27 -3.66 9.56 2.44
CA PHE A 27 -3.29 10.32 1.26
C PHE A 27 -4.53 10.60 0.37
N ASN A 28 -4.34 11.36 -0.71
CA ASN A 28 -5.37 11.55 -1.71
C ASN A 28 -5.57 10.28 -2.56
N GLN A 29 -6.69 9.58 -2.38
CA GLN A 29 -7.01 8.35 -3.10
C GLN A 29 -7.24 8.52 -4.62
N GLY A 30 -7.43 9.75 -5.11
CA GLY A 30 -7.62 10.05 -6.53
C GLY A 30 -6.33 10.24 -7.32
N VAL A 31 -5.17 10.22 -6.65
CA VAL A 31 -3.87 10.26 -7.32
C VAL A 31 -3.63 8.95 -8.05
N ARG A 32 -3.24 9.03 -9.32
CA ARG A 32 -2.83 7.86 -10.10
C ARG A 32 -1.43 7.41 -9.69
N THR A 33 -1.30 6.13 -9.40
CA THR A 33 -0.08 5.51 -8.90
C THR A 33 0.22 4.24 -9.70
N SER A 34 1.50 3.97 -9.89
CA SER A 34 1.95 2.69 -10.44
C SER A 34 2.15 1.69 -9.30
N PHE A 35 1.56 0.51 -9.43
CA PHE A 35 1.75 -0.61 -8.51
C PHE A 35 2.63 -1.66 -9.16
N SER A 36 3.57 -2.23 -8.42
CA SER A 36 4.41 -3.35 -8.87
C SER A 36 4.47 -4.39 -7.75
N ALA A 37 4.57 -5.67 -8.12
CA ALA A 37 4.71 -6.73 -7.14
C ALA A 37 6.19 -6.97 -6.84
N VAL A 38 6.52 -7.35 -5.60
CA VAL A 38 7.90 -7.71 -5.19
C VAL A 38 8.51 -8.76 -6.13
N HIS A 39 7.67 -9.66 -6.67
CA HIS A 39 8.07 -10.62 -7.69
C HIS A 39 8.67 -9.95 -8.94
N ASP A 40 8.01 -8.92 -9.49
CA ASP A 40 8.48 -8.19 -10.67
C ASP A 40 9.85 -7.52 -10.41
N HIS A 41 10.04 -6.96 -9.19
CA HIS A 41 11.33 -6.41 -8.77
C HIS A 41 12.42 -7.48 -8.74
N ALA A 42 12.10 -8.67 -8.21
CA ALA A 42 13.04 -9.78 -8.13
C ALA A 42 13.46 -10.28 -9.52
N GLU A 43 12.52 -10.41 -10.47
CA GLU A 43 12.83 -10.81 -11.84
C GLU A 43 13.77 -9.82 -12.54
N VAL A 44 13.51 -8.52 -12.39
CA VAL A 44 14.39 -7.47 -12.95
C VAL A 44 15.75 -7.49 -12.27
N ALA A 45 15.82 -7.62 -10.95
CA ALA A 45 17.07 -7.69 -10.21
C ALA A 45 17.94 -8.87 -10.65
N VAL A 46 17.35 -10.06 -10.80
CA VAL A 46 18.05 -11.25 -11.30
C VAL A 46 18.61 -11.03 -12.70
N LYS A 47 17.83 -10.39 -13.58
CA LYS A 47 18.26 -10.07 -14.94
C LYS A 47 19.47 -9.13 -14.96
N VAL A 48 19.38 -8.02 -14.22
CA VAL A 48 20.46 -7.01 -14.11
C VAL A 48 21.76 -7.64 -13.61
N VAL A 49 21.68 -8.46 -12.56
CA VAL A 49 22.86 -9.14 -11.99
C VAL A 49 23.48 -10.15 -12.95
N ARG A 50 22.67 -10.86 -13.75
CA ARG A 50 23.15 -11.86 -14.71
C ARG A 50 23.80 -11.23 -15.95
N GLU A 51 23.21 -10.17 -16.47
CA GLU A 51 23.65 -9.51 -17.70
C GLU A 51 24.74 -8.44 -17.46
N ARG A 52 24.99 -8.05 -16.21
CA ARG A 52 26.13 -7.27 -15.72
C ARG A 52 26.40 -5.99 -16.53
N GLU A 53 27.42 -6.03 -17.40
CA GLU A 53 27.98 -4.88 -18.13
C GLU A 53 26.93 -4.17 -18.97
N ARG A 54 25.92 -4.89 -19.48
CA ARG A 54 24.81 -4.32 -20.26
C ARG A 54 23.96 -3.33 -19.45
N HIS A 55 24.01 -3.42 -18.13
CA HIS A 55 23.22 -2.60 -17.21
C HIS A 55 24.09 -1.65 -16.39
N PHE A 56 25.40 -1.59 -16.67
CA PHE A 56 26.31 -0.71 -15.94
C PHE A 56 25.90 0.76 -16.18
N PHE A 57 25.65 1.49 -15.09
CA PHE A 57 25.06 2.84 -15.08
C PHE A 57 23.64 3.00 -15.65
N ALA A 58 22.91 1.90 -15.89
CA ALA A 58 21.53 2.00 -16.33
C ALA A 58 20.57 2.28 -15.16
N THR A 59 19.60 3.16 -15.39
CA THR A 59 18.48 3.44 -14.48
C THR A 59 17.19 2.95 -15.09
N TYR A 60 16.49 2.04 -14.40
CA TYR A 60 15.22 1.49 -14.84
C TYR A 60 14.09 2.00 -13.97
N GLN A 61 13.11 2.67 -14.59
CA GLN A 61 11.86 3.01 -13.92
C GLN A 61 10.98 1.77 -13.88
N LEU A 62 10.65 1.31 -12.68
CA LEU A 62 9.75 0.17 -12.48
C LEU A 62 8.31 0.68 -12.42
N VAL A 63 7.66 0.68 -13.57
CA VAL A 63 6.29 1.16 -13.74
C VAL A 63 5.40 0.07 -14.31
N SER A 64 4.17 -0.03 -13.79
CA SER A 64 3.10 -0.79 -14.41
C SER A 64 2.56 -0.05 -15.63
N ALA A 65 2.08 -0.80 -16.62
CA ALA A 65 1.65 -0.25 -17.90
C ALA A 65 0.45 0.73 -17.80
N LEU A 66 -0.32 0.68 -16.71
CA LEU A 66 -1.54 1.47 -16.51
C LEU A 66 -1.63 1.96 -15.06
N PRO A 67 -1.25 3.22 -14.77
CA PRO A 67 -1.45 3.81 -13.46
C PRO A 67 -2.92 3.87 -13.09
N ILE A 68 -3.26 3.24 -11.95
CA ILE A 68 -4.60 3.27 -11.36
C ILE A 68 -4.59 4.13 -10.10
N THR A 69 -5.76 4.60 -9.70
CA THR A 69 -5.96 5.28 -8.43
C THR A 69 -5.94 4.30 -7.27
N ILE A 70 -5.68 4.79 -6.05
CA ILE A 70 -5.81 3.95 -4.86
C ILE A 70 -7.25 3.45 -4.70
N ALA A 71 -8.24 4.25 -5.08
CA ALA A 71 -9.65 3.85 -5.04
C ALA A 71 -9.93 2.61 -5.95
N GLU A 72 -9.40 2.61 -7.17
CA GLU A 72 -9.50 1.46 -8.09
C GLU A 72 -8.75 0.24 -7.55
N CYS A 73 -7.59 0.43 -6.92
CA CYS A 73 -6.83 -0.63 -6.28
C CYS A 73 -7.63 -1.28 -5.13
N VAL A 74 -8.15 -0.46 -4.19
CA VAL A 74 -8.99 -0.90 -3.07
C VAL A 74 -10.24 -1.66 -3.57
N ALA A 75 -10.89 -1.16 -4.63
CA ALA A 75 -12.04 -1.82 -5.23
C ALA A 75 -11.68 -3.20 -5.82
N SER A 76 -10.54 -3.29 -6.52
CA SER A 76 -10.05 -4.54 -7.12
C SER A 76 -9.76 -5.59 -6.05
N ILE A 77 -9.10 -5.19 -4.96
CA ILE A 77 -8.82 -6.05 -3.81
C ILE A 77 -10.12 -6.48 -3.12
N GLY A 78 -11.05 -5.53 -2.96
CA GLY A 78 -12.40 -5.81 -2.45
C GLY A 78 -13.11 -6.89 -3.26
N GLY A 79 -13.03 -6.83 -4.59
CA GLY A 79 -13.57 -7.86 -5.48
C GLY A 79 -12.98 -9.25 -5.23
N VAL A 80 -11.65 -9.33 -5.04
CA VAL A 80 -10.97 -10.59 -4.70
C VAL A 80 -11.35 -11.11 -3.31
N LEU A 81 -11.55 -10.20 -2.34
CA LEU A 81 -11.93 -10.55 -0.97
C LEU A 81 -13.45 -10.76 -0.78
N GLY A 82 -14.26 -10.51 -1.80
CA GLY A 82 -15.73 -10.53 -1.69
C GLY A 82 -16.27 -9.47 -0.72
N LYS A 83 -15.58 -8.33 -0.57
CA LYS A 83 -15.91 -7.25 0.36
C LYS A 83 -15.91 -5.89 -0.34
N ARG A 84 -16.86 -5.04 0.03
CA ARG A 84 -16.85 -3.63 -0.36
C ARG A 84 -16.17 -2.80 0.73
N PHE A 85 -15.18 -2.00 0.35
CA PHE A 85 -14.52 -1.10 1.29
C PHE A 85 -15.01 0.34 1.10
N GLU A 86 -15.39 0.98 2.19
CA GLU A 86 -15.56 2.43 2.25
C GLU A 86 -14.20 3.09 2.46
N ILE A 87 -13.86 4.09 1.67
CA ILE A 87 -12.60 4.83 1.81
C ILE A 87 -12.84 6.06 2.68
N LYS A 88 -12.19 6.13 3.84
CA LYS A 88 -12.22 7.29 4.73
C LYS A 88 -10.87 7.98 4.71
N ARG A 89 -10.83 9.18 4.16
CA ARG A 89 -9.64 10.03 4.15
C ARG A 89 -9.48 10.68 5.52
N VAL A 90 -8.27 10.63 6.06
CA VAL A 90 -7.93 11.34 7.30
C VAL A 90 -7.31 12.72 7.00
N PRO A 91 -7.43 13.69 7.93
CA PRO A 91 -6.69 14.95 7.87
C PRO A 91 -5.18 14.72 7.77
N PHE A 92 -4.48 15.70 7.19
CA PHE A 92 -3.04 15.60 6.94
C PHE A 92 -2.24 15.43 8.25
N GLU A 93 -2.61 16.18 9.28
CA GLU A 93 -1.95 16.16 10.59
C GLU A 93 -2.06 14.77 11.22
N GLN A 94 -3.26 14.18 11.17
CA GLN A 94 -3.48 12.81 11.65
C GLN A 94 -2.71 11.79 10.82
N ALA A 95 -2.64 11.96 9.49
CA ALA A 95 -1.85 11.09 8.62
C ALA A 95 -0.35 11.17 8.97
N ALA A 96 0.17 12.38 9.23
CA ALA A 96 1.55 12.59 9.62
C ALA A 96 1.85 11.87 10.96
N ASP A 97 0.98 12.05 11.97
CA ASP A 97 1.12 11.38 13.27
C ASP A 97 1.09 9.85 13.12
N MET A 98 0.21 9.32 12.27
CA MET A 98 0.17 7.88 11.97
C MET A 98 1.50 7.38 11.39
N PHE A 99 2.09 8.10 10.43
CA PHE A 99 3.38 7.71 9.85
C PHE A 99 4.54 7.79 10.84
N VAL A 100 4.54 8.79 11.72
CA VAL A 100 5.53 8.90 12.80
C VAL A 100 5.43 7.70 13.72
N LYS A 101 4.22 7.36 14.19
CA LYS A 101 3.98 6.21 15.08
C LYS A 101 4.34 4.88 14.44
N ILE A 102 4.05 4.69 13.15
CA ILE A 102 4.42 3.47 12.40
C ILE A 102 5.94 3.35 12.25
N THR A 103 6.63 4.47 12.04
CA THR A 103 8.08 4.47 11.76
C THR A 103 8.92 4.35 13.03
N TYR A 104 8.52 5.04 14.10
CA TYR A 104 9.31 5.17 15.33
C TYR A 104 8.72 4.44 16.55
N GLY A 105 7.51 3.89 16.44
CA GLY A 105 6.78 3.32 17.56
C GLY A 105 5.94 4.38 18.29
N VAL A 106 5.18 3.93 19.30
CA VAL A 106 4.38 4.82 20.16
C VAL A 106 5.24 5.20 21.36
N ASP A 107 5.37 6.50 21.65
CA ASP A 107 6.01 6.96 22.89
C ASP A 107 5.20 6.46 24.08
N GLN A 108 5.85 5.80 25.05
CA GLN A 108 5.22 5.31 26.28
C GLN A 108 4.68 6.42 27.20
N GLY A 109 4.92 7.70 26.87
CA GLY A 109 4.47 8.86 27.64
C GLY A 109 2.99 9.23 27.44
N ASP A 110 2.31 8.68 26.44
CA ASP A 110 0.89 8.98 26.13
C ASP A 110 -0.10 8.11 26.93
N GLU A 111 0.37 7.11 27.70
CA GLU A 111 -0.49 6.27 28.57
C GLU A 111 -0.74 6.87 29.97
N MET A 112 -0.24 8.09 30.25
CA MET A 112 -0.34 8.75 31.57
C MET A 112 -1.22 10.01 31.60
N ASN A 113 -2.26 10.11 30.76
CA ASN A 113 -3.33 11.09 30.93
C ASN A 113 -4.72 10.52 30.64
#